data_AF-A0A6M5YZF0-F1
#
_entry.id   AF-A0A6M5YZF0-F1
#
_cell.length_a   1.000
_cell.length_b   1.000
_cell.length_c   1.000
_cell.angle_alpha   90.00
_cell.angle_beta   90.00
_cell.angle_gamma   90.00
#
_symmetry.space_group_name_H-M   'P 1'
#
loop_
_entity.id
_entity.type
_entity.pdbx_description
1 polymer ?
#
loop_
_entity_poly.entity_id
_entity_poly.type
_entity_poly.pdbx_seq_one_letter_code
_entity_poly.pdbx_strand_id
1 'polypeptide(L)'
;MKPGATQAASPRALRSRLRLTSSPAVLKYNSLLSLFPRLHYPPPPLMTRTAIAILAHPDDAEFLCAGTLVRLHREHGWAVHVATMTPGDCGSVEYPPDEIARIRRAEGAAAAAAIGATYHCLEERDLRVFYTESALEKVARLLNAVGAQVVFTHSPDDYHLDHEQTSKLVRAATFAAPIPNFLHGRHLHPPLAHIPHLFYCDPLEGADAFGRPITPGFRIDISSVIADKARMLECHESQRNWLRKHHGVDNLVESMKEWGAAQGKAAGVAYAEGFRQHLGHSYPKDNVLADLLGKV
;
A
#
# COMPACT_ATOMS: atom_id res chain seq x y z
N MET A 1 -43.81 15.48 43.07
CA MET A 1 -44.59 14.33 42.57
C MET A 1 -43.66 13.30 41.96
N LYS A 2 -43.36 12.21 42.68
CA LYS A 2 -43.19 10.85 42.11
C LYS A 2 -44.62 10.29 41.87
N PRO A 3 -44.91 9.31 40.99
CA PRO A 3 -44.21 8.03 40.77
C PRO A 3 -44.11 7.64 39.27
N GLY A 4 -43.61 6.49 38.80
CA GLY A 4 -43.26 5.24 39.48
C GLY A 4 -42.46 4.29 38.58
N ALA A 5 -41.65 3.47 39.23
CA ALA A 5 -40.97 2.33 38.66
C ALA A 5 -41.95 1.15 38.50
N THR A 6 -41.73 0.30 37.51
CA THR A 6 -42.15 -1.10 37.55
C THR A 6 -41.00 -2.00 37.11
N GLN A 7 -40.63 -2.91 37.99
CA GLN A 7 -39.70 -4.02 37.80
C GLN A 7 -40.45 -5.28 37.35
N ALA A 8 -39.66 -6.24 36.86
CA ALA A 8 -39.89 -7.70 36.81
C ALA A 8 -40.69 -8.22 35.58
N ALA A 9 -40.44 -9.39 34.99
CA ALA A 9 -39.59 -10.54 35.33
C ALA A 9 -39.24 -11.36 34.06
N SER A 10 -38.20 -12.18 34.13
CA SER A 10 -37.86 -13.23 33.14
C SER A 10 -38.87 -14.38 33.14
N PRO A 11 -38.92 -15.19 32.06
CA PRO A 11 -39.24 -16.61 32.26
C PRO A 11 -38.33 -17.53 31.43
N ARG A 12 -37.35 -18.12 32.12
CA ARG A 12 -36.85 -19.46 31.81
C ARG A 12 -37.84 -20.47 32.43
N ALA A 13 -38.18 -21.51 31.67
CA ALA A 13 -38.90 -22.72 32.04
C ALA A 13 -40.43 -22.72 31.92
N LEU A 14 -40.92 -23.37 30.86
CA LEU A 14 -42.03 -24.32 30.98
C LEU A 14 -41.73 -25.55 30.11
N ARG A 15 -41.23 -26.63 30.75
CA ARG A 15 -41.18 -27.97 30.18
C ARG A 15 -42.59 -28.55 30.23
N SER A 16 -43.19 -28.89 29.10
CA SER A 16 -44.18 -29.97 29.08
C SER A 16 -44.16 -30.77 27.78
N ARG A 17 -43.86 -32.05 27.99
CA ARG A 17 -44.01 -33.25 27.18
C ARG A 17 -44.90 -33.15 25.93
N LEU A 18 -44.31 -33.39 24.76
CA LEU A 18 -44.94 -34.19 23.71
C LEU A 18 -44.00 -35.36 23.35
N ARG A 19 -44.48 -36.58 23.62
CA ARG A 19 -43.92 -37.82 23.08
C ARG A 19 -44.34 -37.88 21.62
N LEU A 20 -43.40 -37.77 20.69
CA LEU A 20 -43.61 -38.15 19.30
C LEU A 20 -43.05 -39.54 19.09
N THR A 21 -43.98 -40.46 18.88
CA THR A 21 -43.76 -41.85 18.50
C THR A 21 -43.09 -41.92 17.13
N SER A 22 -42.01 -42.68 17.02
CA SER A 22 -41.27 -42.94 15.79
C SER A 22 -42.11 -43.72 14.78
N SER A 23 -42.40 -43.12 13.63
CA SER A 23 -42.95 -43.80 12.45
C SER A 23 -41.81 -44.36 11.57
N PRO A 24 -41.94 -45.55 10.95
CA PRO A 24 -40.81 -46.31 10.39
C PRO A 24 -40.21 -45.79 9.06
N ALA A 25 -40.51 -44.57 8.63
CA ALA A 25 -40.19 -44.09 7.28
C ALA A 25 -38.85 -43.32 7.14
N VAL A 26 -38.04 -43.20 8.20
CA VAL A 26 -36.79 -42.40 8.19
C VAL A 26 -35.53 -43.25 7.94
N LEU A 27 -35.66 -44.58 7.82
CA LEU A 27 -34.53 -45.52 7.72
C LEU A 27 -34.16 -45.94 6.29
N LYS A 28 -34.33 -45.06 5.29
CA LYS A 28 -33.86 -45.30 3.90
C LYS A 28 -33.14 -44.12 3.24
N TYR A 29 -32.55 -43.23 4.02
CA TYR A 29 -31.74 -42.11 3.49
C TYR A 29 -30.29 -42.08 4.02
N ASN A 30 -29.77 -43.20 4.54
CA ASN A 30 -28.41 -43.28 5.10
C ASN A 30 -27.57 -44.43 4.53
N SER A 31 -27.66 -44.73 3.23
CA SER A 31 -26.72 -45.68 2.61
C SER A 31 -26.31 -45.40 1.16
N LEU A 32 -26.42 -44.15 0.68
CA LEU A 32 -25.95 -43.78 -0.67
C LEU A 32 -24.90 -42.64 -0.68
N LEU A 33 -24.40 -42.23 0.49
CA LEU A 33 -23.36 -41.18 0.60
C LEU A 33 -21.92 -41.72 0.72
N SER A 34 -21.69 -43.03 0.59
CA SER A 34 -20.35 -43.63 0.74
C SER A 34 -19.69 -44.07 -0.57
N LEU A 35 -20.18 -43.63 -1.74
CA LEU A 35 -19.65 -44.02 -3.05
C LEU A 35 -19.12 -42.86 -3.91
N PHE A 36 -19.04 -41.64 -3.35
CA PHE A 36 -18.31 -40.55 -3.99
C PHE A 36 -16.92 -40.45 -3.36
N PRO A 37 -15.82 -40.58 -4.14
CA PRO A 37 -14.51 -40.24 -3.61
C PRO A 37 -14.58 -38.81 -3.09
N ARG A 38 -14.10 -38.60 -1.86
CA ARG A 38 -13.87 -37.25 -1.35
C ARG A 38 -12.88 -36.60 -2.31
N LEU A 39 -13.39 -35.83 -3.26
CA LEU A 39 -12.59 -34.90 -4.04
C LEU A 39 -11.97 -33.97 -3.01
N HIS A 40 -10.72 -34.25 -2.66
CA HIS A 40 -9.82 -33.29 -2.05
C HIS A 40 -9.67 -32.20 -3.10
N TYR A 41 -10.57 -31.22 -3.08
CA TYR A 41 -10.28 -29.96 -3.70
C TYR A 41 -9.08 -29.40 -2.95
N PRO A 42 -7.94 -29.14 -3.62
CA PRO A 42 -6.93 -28.32 -2.98
C PRO A 42 -7.63 -27.04 -2.52
N PRO A 43 -7.27 -26.49 -1.34
CA PRO A 43 -7.74 -25.15 -1.00
C PRO A 43 -7.47 -24.24 -2.20
N PRO A 44 -8.39 -23.32 -2.54
CA PRO A 44 -8.12 -22.37 -3.61
C PRO A 44 -6.75 -21.76 -3.35
N PRO A 45 -5.89 -21.61 -4.37
CA PRO A 45 -4.56 -21.04 -4.17
C PRO A 45 -4.75 -19.76 -3.39
N LEU A 46 -4.04 -19.63 -2.26
CA LEU A 46 -4.02 -18.38 -1.50
C LEU A 46 -3.76 -17.29 -2.52
N MET A 47 -4.77 -16.47 -2.82
CA MET A 47 -4.58 -15.38 -3.76
C MET A 47 -3.59 -14.45 -3.09
N THR A 48 -2.35 -14.45 -3.60
CA THR A 48 -1.28 -13.63 -3.06
C THR A 48 -1.78 -12.20 -2.99
N ARG A 49 -1.79 -11.62 -1.79
CA ARG A 49 -2.23 -10.24 -1.59
C ARG A 49 -1.17 -9.29 -2.13
N THR A 50 -1.61 -8.21 -2.76
CA THR A 50 -0.69 -7.29 -3.44
C THR A 50 -0.69 -5.92 -2.79
N ALA A 51 0.51 -5.45 -2.42
CA ALA A 51 0.79 -4.08 -2.02
C ALA A 51 1.65 -3.40 -3.08
N ILE A 52 1.33 -2.16 -3.41
CA ILE A 52 2.11 -1.36 -4.35
C ILE A 52 2.34 0.05 -3.82
N ALA A 53 3.59 0.51 -3.84
CA ALA A 53 3.91 1.93 -3.70
C ALA A 53 4.02 2.58 -5.07
N ILE A 54 3.30 3.68 -5.29
CA ILE A 54 3.37 4.48 -6.52
C ILE A 54 3.79 5.89 -6.12
N LEU A 55 5.03 6.24 -6.44
CA LEU A 55 5.67 7.51 -6.06
C LEU A 55 6.23 8.20 -7.30
N ALA A 56 6.78 9.40 -7.17
CA ALA A 56 7.11 10.23 -8.33
C ALA A 56 8.42 9.78 -8.98
N HIS A 57 9.44 9.52 -8.17
CA HIS A 57 10.83 9.36 -8.60
C HIS A 57 11.50 8.09 -8.04
N PRO A 58 12.53 7.55 -8.73
CA PRO A 58 13.30 6.42 -8.22
C PRO A 58 14.16 6.81 -7.02
N ASP A 59 13.74 6.44 -5.81
CA ASP A 59 14.34 6.66 -4.46
C ASP A 59 13.27 7.00 -3.41
N ASP A 60 12.11 7.52 -3.84
CA ASP A 60 11.02 7.95 -2.96
C ASP A 60 10.52 6.83 -2.02
N ALA A 61 10.39 5.60 -2.52
CA ALA A 61 9.84 4.48 -1.74
C ALA A 61 10.72 4.14 -0.54
N GLU A 62 12.02 4.17 -0.78
CA GLU A 62 13.08 3.93 0.18
C GLU A 62 13.06 4.97 1.29
N PHE A 63 12.76 6.23 1.00
CA PHE A 63 12.57 7.26 2.02
C PHE A 63 11.27 7.09 2.80
N LEU A 64 10.18 6.72 2.13
CA LEU A 64 8.85 6.94 2.68
C LEU A 64 8.15 5.70 3.24
N CYS A 65 8.29 4.53 2.61
CA CYS A 65 7.46 3.35 2.93
C CYS A 65 8.13 1.98 2.79
N ALA A 66 9.40 1.91 2.38
CA ALA A 66 10.08 0.64 2.13
C ALA A 66 10.14 -0.26 3.37
N GLY A 67 10.28 0.27 4.59
CA GLY A 67 10.28 -0.54 5.81
C GLY A 67 8.95 -1.29 5.97
N THR A 68 7.83 -0.58 5.79
CA THR A 68 6.48 -1.16 5.82
C THR A 68 6.28 -2.19 4.72
N LEU A 69 6.76 -1.93 3.49
CA LEU A 69 6.70 -2.89 2.39
C LEU A 69 7.49 -4.17 2.68
N VAL A 70 8.71 -4.05 3.23
CA VAL A 70 9.55 -5.19 3.64
C VAL A 70 8.83 -6.05 4.68
N ARG A 71 8.21 -5.42 5.68
CA ARG A 71 7.45 -6.13 6.71
C ARG A 71 6.24 -6.85 6.12
N LEU A 72 5.45 -6.21 5.25
CA LEU A 72 4.32 -6.86 4.57
C LEU A 72 4.76 -8.12 3.80
N HIS A 73 5.88 -8.04 3.09
CA HIS A 73 6.42 -9.17 2.35
C HIS A 73 6.90 -10.29 3.28
N ARG A 74 7.75 -9.98 4.26
CA ARG A 74 8.41 -10.98 5.10
C ARG A 74 7.51 -11.60 6.16
N GLU A 75 6.64 -10.79 6.77
CA GLU A 75 5.81 -11.22 7.90
C GLU A 75 4.47 -11.83 7.42
N HIS A 76 3.99 -11.42 6.24
CA HIS A 76 2.65 -11.78 5.76
C HIS A 76 2.60 -12.30 4.32
N GLY A 77 3.73 -12.44 3.62
CA GLY A 77 3.78 -13.03 2.30
C GLY A 77 3.10 -12.21 1.20
N TRP A 78 2.96 -10.89 1.38
CA TRP A 78 2.39 -10.02 0.35
C TRP A 78 3.35 -9.93 -0.85
N ALA A 79 2.79 -9.94 -2.06
CA ALA A 79 3.50 -9.51 -3.25
C ALA A 79 3.67 -7.99 -3.19
N VAL A 80 4.91 -7.54 -3.28
CA VAL A 80 5.24 -6.11 -3.20
C VAL A 80 5.66 -5.60 -4.56
N HIS A 81 5.10 -4.46 -4.94
CA HIS A 81 5.51 -3.72 -6.12
C HIS A 81 5.93 -2.30 -5.72
N VAL A 82 6.93 -1.77 -6.41
CA VAL A 82 7.32 -0.36 -6.35
C VAL A 82 7.17 0.20 -7.76
N ALA A 83 6.51 1.33 -7.89
CA ALA A 83 6.33 2.01 -9.15
C ALA A 83 6.67 3.48 -9.02
N THR A 84 7.30 4.03 -10.04
CA THR A 84 7.54 5.47 -10.15
C THR A 84 6.74 6.05 -11.32
N MET A 85 6.26 7.28 -11.16
CA MET A 85 5.65 8.02 -12.28
C MET A 85 6.70 8.27 -13.37
N THR A 86 7.92 8.64 -12.97
CA THR A 86 8.99 9.05 -13.87
C THR A 86 10.24 8.17 -13.69
N PRO A 87 11.15 8.15 -14.66
CA PRO A 87 12.48 7.56 -14.50
C PRO A 87 13.48 8.54 -13.87
N GLY A 88 13.06 9.74 -13.44
CA GLY A 88 13.95 10.76 -12.87
C GLY A 88 14.89 11.40 -13.89
N ASP A 89 14.41 11.68 -15.11
CA ASP A 89 15.22 12.15 -16.25
C ASP A 89 15.77 13.58 -16.12
N CYS A 90 15.45 14.31 -15.03
CA CYS A 90 16.06 15.58 -14.66
C CYS A 90 17.04 15.47 -13.48
N GLY A 91 17.17 14.29 -12.86
CA GLY A 91 18.02 14.04 -11.70
C GLY A 91 19.51 13.87 -12.01
N SER A 92 20.08 14.69 -12.90
CA SER A 92 21.53 14.70 -13.15
C SER A 92 22.01 16.06 -13.66
N VAL A 93 23.25 16.40 -13.31
CA VAL A 93 24.00 17.52 -13.92
C VAL A 93 25.09 17.04 -14.90
N GLU A 94 25.30 15.73 -15.00
CA GLU A 94 26.36 15.11 -15.80
C GLU A 94 25.82 14.37 -17.02
N TYR A 95 24.75 13.61 -16.81
CA TYR A 95 24.19 12.74 -17.83
C TYR A 95 23.01 13.43 -18.54
N PRO A 96 22.88 13.28 -19.87
CA PRO A 96 21.70 13.73 -20.59
C PRO A 96 20.44 12.93 -20.18
N PRO A 97 19.23 13.46 -20.41
CA PRO A 97 17.98 12.88 -19.89
C PRO A 97 17.78 11.39 -20.17
N ASP A 98 18.04 10.93 -21.40
CA ASP A 98 17.83 9.54 -21.78
C ASP A 98 18.81 8.59 -21.07
N GLU A 99 20.04 9.06 -20.83
CA GLU A 99 21.08 8.27 -20.16
C GLU A 99 20.81 8.16 -18.66
N ILE A 100 20.51 9.28 -17.98
CA ILE A 100 20.17 9.25 -16.56
C ILE A 100 18.89 8.45 -16.31
N ALA A 101 17.88 8.58 -17.18
CA ALA A 101 16.66 7.78 -17.08
C ALA A 101 16.96 6.27 -17.17
N ARG A 102 17.87 5.85 -18.05
CA ARG A 102 18.27 4.44 -18.16
C ARG A 102 18.96 3.95 -16.89
N ILE A 103 19.85 4.77 -16.32
CA ILE A 103 20.57 4.46 -15.09
C ILE A 103 19.57 4.32 -13.93
N ARG A 104 18.76 5.35 -13.67
CA ARG A 104 17.83 5.38 -12.53
C ARG A 104 16.73 4.32 -12.60
N ARG A 105 16.28 3.92 -13.80
CA ARG A 105 15.39 2.74 -13.94
C ARG A 105 16.07 1.45 -13.46
N ALA A 106 17.34 1.25 -13.82
CA ALA A 106 18.09 0.07 -13.40
C ALA A 106 18.35 0.08 -11.88
N GLU A 107 18.65 1.25 -11.31
CA GLU A 107 18.80 1.45 -9.87
C GLU A 107 17.49 1.15 -9.11
N GLY A 108 16.36 1.70 -9.55
CA GLY A 108 15.04 1.39 -8.97
C GLY A 108 14.67 -0.09 -9.08
N ALA A 109 15.00 -0.73 -10.20
CA ALA A 109 14.80 -2.17 -10.38
C ALA A 109 15.67 -3.00 -9.42
N ALA A 110 16.94 -2.63 -9.24
CA ALA A 110 17.85 -3.27 -8.30
C ALA A 110 17.39 -3.08 -6.85
N ALA A 111 16.94 -1.88 -6.49
CA ALA A 111 16.42 -1.55 -5.17
C ALA A 111 15.19 -2.41 -4.83
N ALA A 112 14.19 -2.49 -5.71
CA ALA A 112 13.03 -3.34 -5.49
C ALA A 112 13.42 -4.82 -5.37
N ALA A 113 14.32 -5.31 -6.23
CA ALA A 113 14.79 -6.68 -6.20
C ALA A 113 15.51 -7.04 -4.88
N ALA A 114 16.18 -6.08 -4.24
CA ALA A 114 16.89 -6.28 -2.96
C ALA A 114 15.96 -6.69 -1.79
N ILE A 115 14.65 -6.49 -1.94
CA ILE A 115 13.62 -6.89 -0.96
C ILE A 115 12.62 -7.90 -1.51
N GLY A 116 12.87 -8.47 -2.69
CA GLY A 116 11.95 -9.39 -3.36
C GLY A 116 10.73 -8.73 -3.99
N ALA A 117 10.76 -7.41 -4.19
CA ALA A 117 9.70 -6.65 -4.84
C ALA A 117 9.91 -6.56 -6.36
N THR A 118 8.86 -6.19 -7.08
CA THR A 118 8.91 -5.92 -8.53
C THR A 118 8.83 -4.42 -8.80
N TYR A 119 9.73 -3.90 -9.63
CA TYR A 119 9.76 -2.50 -10.02
C TYR A 119 8.99 -2.21 -11.32
N HIS A 120 8.35 -1.05 -11.39
CA HIS A 120 7.68 -0.50 -12.58
C HIS A 120 8.02 0.98 -12.75
N CYS A 121 8.05 1.46 -14.00
CA CYS A 121 8.13 2.88 -14.31
C CYS A 121 7.00 3.23 -15.29
N LEU A 122 6.23 4.27 -14.99
CA LEU A 122 5.09 4.71 -15.83
C LEU A 122 5.50 5.65 -16.95
N GLU A 123 6.77 6.02 -17.02
CA GLU A 123 7.36 6.77 -18.14
C GLU A 123 6.69 8.15 -18.36
N GLU A 124 6.24 8.80 -17.29
CA GLU A 124 6.07 10.26 -17.29
C GLU A 124 7.45 10.93 -17.21
N ARG A 125 7.49 12.24 -17.53
CA ARG A 125 8.72 13.02 -17.53
C ARG A 125 8.89 13.70 -16.16
N ASP A 126 10.12 13.65 -15.64
CA ASP A 126 10.52 14.30 -14.40
C ASP A 126 10.30 15.83 -14.48
N LEU A 127 9.80 16.41 -13.39
CA LEU A 127 9.31 17.79 -13.25
C LEU A 127 8.12 18.15 -14.16
N ARG A 128 7.48 17.14 -14.75
CA ARG A 128 6.40 17.28 -15.73
C ARG A 128 5.30 16.25 -15.50
N VAL A 129 5.12 15.79 -14.27
CA VAL A 129 3.99 14.95 -13.91
C VAL A 129 2.75 15.83 -13.84
N PHE A 130 1.82 15.62 -14.77
CA PHE A 130 0.56 16.36 -14.83
C PHE A 130 -0.64 15.42 -14.70
N TYR A 131 -1.71 15.91 -14.09
CA TYR A 131 -2.99 15.22 -14.12
C TYR A 131 -3.57 15.23 -15.54
N THR A 132 -3.35 14.14 -16.27
CA THR A 132 -3.87 13.92 -17.62
C THR A 132 -4.60 12.57 -17.68
N GLU A 133 -5.48 12.41 -18.67
CA GLU A 133 -6.15 11.12 -18.90
C GLU A 133 -5.13 9.99 -19.16
N SER A 134 -4.09 10.29 -19.95
CA SER A 134 -3.01 9.33 -20.26
C SER A 134 -2.28 8.85 -19.00
N ALA A 135 -1.86 9.78 -18.13
CA ALA A 135 -1.19 9.45 -16.88
C ALA A 135 -2.11 8.68 -15.93
N LEU A 136 -3.38 9.09 -15.81
CA LEU A 136 -4.38 8.40 -15.00
C LEU A 136 -4.59 6.95 -15.48
N GLU A 137 -4.70 6.76 -16.79
CA GLU A 137 -4.87 5.45 -17.40
C GLU A 137 -3.66 4.54 -17.16
N LYS A 138 -2.44 5.06 -17.27
CA LYS A 138 -1.22 4.30 -16.95
C LYS A 138 -1.24 3.76 -15.52
N VAL A 139 -1.60 4.59 -14.54
CA VAL A 139 -1.70 4.17 -13.13
C VAL A 139 -2.83 3.14 -12.96
N ALA A 140 -4.02 3.39 -13.50
CA ALA A 140 -5.16 2.47 -13.38
C ALA A 140 -4.88 1.10 -14.00
N ARG A 141 -4.21 1.07 -15.16
CA ARG A 141 -3.77 -0.16 -15.82
C ARG A 141 -2.78 -0.93 -14.97
N LEU A 142 -1.81 -0.25 -14.36
CA LEU A 142 -0.85 -0.90 -13.46
C LEU A 142 -1.56 -1.51 -12.24
N LEU A 143 -2.49 -0.78 -11.62
CA LEU A 143 -3.28 -1.28 -10.49
C LEU A 143 -4.06 -2.56 -10.87
N ASN A 144 -4.71 -2.56 -12.04
CA ASN A 144 -5.41 -3.75 -12.56
C ASN A 144 -4.45 -4.91 -12.87
N ALA A 145 -3.28 -4.62 -13.45
CA ALA A 145 -2.29 -5.62 -13.83
C ALA A 145 -1.73 -6.38 -12.62
N VAL A 146 -1.47 -5.67 -11.51
CA VAL A 146 -0.92 -6.28 -10.29
C VAL A 146 -2.00 -6.77 -9.32
N GLY A 147 -3.28 -6.50 -9.60
CA GLY A 147 -4.39 -6.83 -8.70
C GLY A 147 -4.26 -6.11 -7.35
N ALA A 148 -3.93 -4.83 -7.36
CA ALA A 148 -3.60 -4.05 -6.16
C ALA A 148 -4.72 -4.06 -5.11
N GLN A 149 -4.36 -4.33 -3.85
CA GLN A 149 -5.27 -4.30 -2.70
C GLN A 149 -4.90 -3.21 -1.70
N VAL A 150 -3.60 -2.96 -1.55
CA VAL A 150 -3.05 -1.85 -0.76
C VAL A 150 -2.19 -0.99 -1.67
N VAL A 151 -2.44 0.31 -1.66
CA VAL A 151 -1.71 1.30 -2.46
C VAL A 151 -1.12 2.36 -1.55
N PHE A 152 0.18 2.62 -1.69
CA PHE A 152 0.88 3.73 -1.05
C PHE A 152 1.18 4.82 -2.09
N THR A 153 1.08 6.08 -1.69
CA THR A 153 1.46 7.22 -2.54
C THR A 153 1.92 8.41 -1.68
N HIS A 154 2.47 9.42 -2.35
CA HIS A 154 2.84 10.70 -1.79
C HIS A 154 1.71 11.40 -1.01
N SER A 155 2.08 12.20 -0.01
CA SER A 155 1.18 13.15 0.65
C SER A 155 0.46 14.03 -0.40
N PRO A 156 -0.84 14.35 -0.20
CA PRO A 156 -1.53 15.33 -1.05
C PRO A 156 -0.97 16.74 -0.95
N ASP A 157 -0.31 17.05 0.17
CA ASP A 157 0.32 18.33 0.49
C ASP A 157 1.83 18.06 0.66
N ASP A 158 2.65 18.59 -0.24
CA ASP A 158 4.10 18.37 -0.27
C ASP A 158 4.78 19.61 -0.87
N TYR A 159 6.10 19.77 -0.71
CA TYR A 159 6.81 20.89 -1.33
C TYR A 159 6.97 20.70 -2.85
N HIS A 160 6.98 19.44 -3.33
CA HIS A 160 7.28 19.11 -4.70
C HIS A 160 6.01 18.79 -5.52
N LEU A 161 5.80 19.51 -6.63
CA LEU A 161 4.57 19.36 -7.43
C LEU A 161 4.41 17.96 -8.04
N ASP A 162 5.48 17.30 -8.49
CA ASP A 162 5.36 15.91 -8.97
C ASP A 162 4.81 14.98 -7.88
N HIS A 163 5.13 15.20 -6.60
CA HIS A 163 4.61 14.40 -5.49
C HIS A 163 3.11 14.60 -5.34
N GLU A 164 2.65 15.87 -5.33
CA GLU A 164 1.23 16.18 -5.25
C GLU A 164 0.44 15.66 -6.46
N GLN A 165 1.00 15.79 -7.68
CA GLN A 165 0.35 15.32 -8.90
C GLN A 165 0.27 13.80 -8.94
N THR A 166 1.33 13.10 -8.49
CA THR A 166 1.32 11.66 -8.27
C THR A 166 0.23 11.27 -7.28
N SER A 167 0.15 11.94 -6.13
CA SER A 167 -0.89 11.70 -5.12
C SER A 167 -2.31 11.85 -5.70
N LYS A 168 -2.54 12.89 -6.50
CA LYS A 168 -3.83 13.14 -7.18
C LYS A 168 -4.14 12.04 -8.20
N LEU A 169 -3.17 11.64 -9.02
CA LEU A 169 -3.31 10.58 -10.03
C LEU A 169 -3.59 9.22 -9.39
N VAL A 170 -2.84 8.84 -8.36
CA VAL A 170 -3.02 7.55 -7.67
C VAL A 170 -4.37 7.49 -6.95
N ARG A 171 -4.78 8.58 -6.29
CA ARG A 171 -6.13 8.67 -5.71
C ARG A 171 -7.23 8.53 -6.75
N ALA A 172 -7.09 9.18 -7.91
CA ALA A 172 -8.08 9.03 -8.97
C ALA A 172 -8.07 7.62 -9.56
N ALA A 173 -6.89 7.03 -9.78
CA ALA A 173 -6.73 5.70 -10.34
C ALA A 173 -7.27 4.60 -9.44
N THR A 174 -7.08 4.70 -8.12
CA THR A 174 -7.63 3.72 -7.16
C THR A 174 -9.16 3.69 -7.18
N PHE A 175 -9.82 4.85 -7.41
CA PHE A 175 -11.26 4.89 -7.62
C PHE A 175 -11.66 4.37 -9.01
N ALA A 176 -10.89 4.66 -10.06
CA ALA A 176 -11.21 4.32 -11.44
C ALA A 176 -10.94 2.85 -11.80
N ALA A 177 -9.90 2.23 -11.22
CA ALA A 177 -9.46 0.86 -11.47
C ALA A 177 -10.57 -0.21 -11.36
N PRO A 178 -11.49 -0.17 -10.37
CA PRO A 178 -12.61 -1.11 -10.31
C PRO A 178 -13.78 -0.77 -11.24
N ILE A 179 -13.79 0.37 -11.93
CA ILE A 179 -14.91 0.83 -12.76
C ILE A 179 -14.75 0.29 -14.20
N PRO A 180 -15.56 -0.69 -14.65
CA PRO A 180 -15.35 -1.34 -15.94
C PRO A 180 -15.45 -0.39 -17.15
N ASN A 181 -16.20 0.71 -16.99
CA ASN A 181 -16.38 1.68 -18.06
C ASN A 181 -15.19 2.62 -18.28
N PHE A 182 -14.28 2.76 -17.31
CA PHE A 182 -13.13 3.67 -17.43
C PHE A 182 -12.18 3.25 -18.57
N LEU A 183 -11.90 1.95 -18.69
CA LEU A 183 -11.11 1.37 -19.79
C LEU A 183 -11.98 0.56 -20.76
N HIS A 184 -13.27 0.92 -20.93
CA HIS A 184 -14.19 0.18 -21.80
C HIS A 184 -13.59 -0.08 -23.20
N GLY A 185 -13.60 -1.34 -23.63
CA GLY A 185 -13.01 -1.76 -24.91
C GLY A 185 -11.48 -1.72 -24.99
N ARG A 186 -10.80 -1.33 -23.90
CA ARG A 186 -9.34 -1.12 -23.85
C ARG A 186 -8.67 -1.86 -22.69
N HIS A 187 -9.37 -2.76 -22.01
CA HIS A 187 -8.83 -3.54 -20.89
C HIS A 187 -7.68 -4.47 -21.35
N LEU A 188 -6.57 -4.46 -20.62
CA LEU A 188 -5.49 -5.46 -20.75
C LEU A 188 -5.57 -6.50 -19.64
N HIS A 189 -6.08 -6.10 -18.48
CA HIS A 189 -6.34 -6.92 -17.31
C HIS A 189 -7.75 -6.61 -16.78
N PRO A 190 -8.39 -7.53 -16.05
CA PRO A 190 -9.69 -7.27 -15.43
C PRO A 190 -9.66 -6.04 -14.52
N PRO A 191 -10.75 -5.26 -14.42
CA PRO A 191 -10.93 -4.26 -13.37
C PRO A 191 -10.73 -4.86 -11.98
N LEU A 192 -10.25 -4.05 -11.02
CA LEU A 192 -10.21 -4.46 -9.63
C LEU A 192 -11.62 -4.79 -9.12
N ALA A 193 -11.71 -5.74 -8.19
CA ALA A 193 -13.00 -6.13 -7.60
C ALA A 193 -13.57 -5.07 -6.66
N HIS A 194 -12.72 -4.23 -6.08
CA HIS A 194 -13.06 -3.17 -5.13
C HIS A 194 -12.04 -2.03 -5.18
N ILE A 195 -12.39 -0.88 -4.63
CA ILE A 195 -11.45 0.22 -4.40
C ILE A 195 -10.41 -0.28 -3.37
N PRO A 196 -9.10 -0.25 -3.67
CA PRO A 196 -8.07 -0.69 -2.74
C PRO A 196 -7.94 0.25 -1.54
N HIS A 197 -7.33 -0.22 -0.46
CA HIS A 197 -6.89 0.66 0.63
C HIS A 197 -5.83 1.62 0.08
N LEU A 198 -5.99 2.92 0.35
CA LEU A 198 -5.05 3.96 -0.08
C LEU A 198 -4.43 4.61 1.15
N PHE A 199 -3.10 4.58 1.23
CA PHE A 199 -2.31 5.18 2.28
C PHE A 199 -1.40 6.26 1.69
N TYR A 200 -1.43 7.43 2.31
CA TYR A 200 -0.51 8.51 2.04
C TYR A 200 0.67 8.40 2.97
N CYS A 201 1.88 8.34 2.42
CA CYS A 201 3.11 8.52 3.18
C CYS A 201 3.14 9.95 3.77
N ASP A 202 3.95 10.15 4.81
CA ASP A 202 4.30 11.50 5.22
C ASP A 202 4.98 12.26 4.06
N PRO A 203 4.75 13.58 3.96
CA PRO A 203 5.53 14.40 3.04
C PRO A 203 6.99 14.42 3.47
N LEU A 204 7.90 14.69 2.53
CA LEU A 204 9.29 14.92 2.87
C LEU A 204 9.41 16.06 3.90
N GLU A 205 10.30 15.89 4.86
CA GLU A 205 10.48 16.78 6.03
C GLU A 205 9.25 16.95 6.95
N GLY A 206 8.14 16.25 6.68
CA GLY A 206 6.95 16.28 7.53
C GLY A 206 6.18 17.60 7.49
N ALA A 207 6.29 18.38 6.42
CA ALA A 207 5.63 19.67 6.28
C ALA A 207 4.97 19.88 4.91
N ASP A 208 4.01 20.82 4.84
CA ASP A 208 3.43 21.28 3.58
C ASP A 208 4.34 22.30 2.86
N ALA A 209 3.93 22.74 1.67
CA ALA A 209 4.64 23.76 0.88
C ALA A 209 4.85 25.12 1.58
N PHE A 210 4.18 25.38 2.70
CA PHE A 210 4.34 26.59 3.52
C PHE A 210 5.16 26.33 4.80
N GLY A 211 5.75 25.13 4.94
CA GLY A 211 6.51 24.73 6.11
C GLY A 211 5.65 24.43 7.33
N ARG A 212 4.33 24.22 7.17
CA ARG A 212 3.45 23.87 8.27
C ARG A 212 3.56 22.37 8.55
N PRO A 213 3.76 21.95 9.81
CA PRO A 213 3.87 20.54 10.15
C PRO A 213 2.62 19.74 9.76
N ILE A 214 2.84 18.55 9.21
CA ILE A 214 1.81 17.56 8.91
C ILE A 214 2.01 16.37 9.84
N THR A 215 1.00 16.08 10.66
CA THR A 215 1.03 14.94 11.59
C THR A 215 0.50 13.67 10.91
N PRO A 216 1.21 12.54 10.98
CA PRO A 216 0.68 11.25 10.50
C PRO A 216 -0.55 10.82 11.32
N GLY A 217 -1.44 10.05 10.69
CA GLY A 217 -2.59 9.47 11.37
C GLY A 217 -2.23 8.23 12.21
N PHE A 218 -1.18 7.51 11.81
CA PHE A 218 -0.58 6.40 12.55
C PHE A 218 0.85 6.15 12.04
N ARG A 219 1.63 5.38 12.80
CA ARG A 219 2.96 4.95 12.40
C ARG A 219 3.10 3.43 12.43
N ILE A 220 4.04 2.93 11.65
CA ILE A 220 4.48 1.53 11.66
C ILE A 220 5.92 1.48 12.14
N ASP A 221 6.20 0.68 13.16
CA ASP A 221 7.57 0.41 13.60
C ASP A 221 8.32 -0.36 12.50
N ILE A 222 9.45 0.18 12.06
CA ILE A 222 10.32 -0.41 11.03
C ILE A 222 11.72 -0.70 11.57
N SER A 223 11.91 -0.66 12.89
CA SER A 223 13.21 -0.80 13.54
C SER A 223 13.91 -2.11 13.17
N SER A 224 13.15 -3.19 13.00
CA SER A 224 13.67 -4.51 12.62
C SER A 224 14.16 -4.62 11.16
N VAL A 225 13.79 -3.66 10.30
CA VAL A 225 14.04 -3.71 8.85
C VAL A 225 14.71 -2.46 8.29
N ILE A 226 15.19 -1.56 9.16
CA ILE A 226 15.86 -0.31 8.74
C ILE A 226 17.10 -0.58 7.86
N ALA A 227 17.79 -1.69 8.08
CA ALA A 227 18.94 -2.10 7.26
C ALA A 227 18.54 -2.51 5.83
N ASP A 228 17.33 -3.04 5.63
CA ASP A 228 16.82 -3.36 4.30
C ASP A 228 16.46 -2.11 3.53
N LYS A 229 15.81 -1.15 4.21
CA LYS A 229 15.52 0.18 3.67
C LYS A 229 16.81 0.91 3.24
N ALA A 230 17.86 0.84 4.06
CA ALA A 230 19.18 1.37 3.70
C ALA A 230 19.78 0.68 2.46
N ARG A 231 19.73 -0.66 2.38
CA ARG A 231 20.25 -1.42 1.24
C ARG A 231 19.53 -1.08 -0.07
N MET A 232 18.21 -0.87 -0.03
CA MET A 232 17.47 -0.40 -1.21
C MET A 232 17.98 0.98 -1.64
N LEU A 233 18.12 1.90 -0.69
CA LEU A 233 18.54 3.27 -1.00
C LEU A 233 19.97 3.36 -1.54
N GLU A 234 20.85 2.46 -1.08
CA GLU A 234 22.23 2.34 -1.57
C GLU A 234 22.32 1.98 -3.06
N CYS A 235 21.28 1.37 -3.64
CA CYS A 235 21.23 1.07 -5.08
C CYS A 235 21.14 2.32 -5.96
N HIS A 236 20.73 3.48 -5.42
CA HIS A 236 20.57 4.73 -6.16
C HIS A 236 21.87 5.54 -6.19
N GLU A 237 22.92 4.97 -6.78
CA GLU A 237 24.27 5.54 -6.82
C GLU A 237 24.31 6.89 -7.56
N SER A 238 23.56 7.02 -8.65
CA SER A 238 23.46 8.25 -9.43
C SER A 238 22.94 9.43 -8.59
N GLN A 239 21.97 9.16 -7.72
CA GLN A 239 21.39 10.17 -6.83
C GLN A 239 22.36 10.56 -5.70
N ARG A 240 23.09 9.59 -5.14
CA ARG A 240 24.15 9.87 -4.17
C ARG A 240 25.20 10.81 -4.74
N ASN A 241 25.62 10.56 -5.98
CA ASN A 241 26.61 11.40 -6.66
C ASN A 241 26.07 12.81 -6.95
N TRP A 242 24.80 12.93 -7.35
CA TRP A 242 24.15 14.22 -7.57
C TRP A 242 24.11 15.06 -6.29
N LEU A 243 23.64 14.50 -5.17
CA LEU A 243 23.56 15.21 -3.88
C LEU A 243 24.94 15.57 -3.32
N ARG A 244 25.92 14.68 -3.42
CA ARG A 244 27.31 14.98 -3.04
C ARG A 244 27.86 16.19 -3.79
N LYS A 245 27.59 16.31 -5.09
CA LYS A 245 28.08 17.41 -5.92
C LYS A 245 27.29 18.71 -5.73
N HIS A 246 25.97 18.63 -5.54
CA HIS A 246 25.14 19.82 -5.44
C HIS A 246 25.09 20.42 -4.03
N HIS A 247 25.09 19.57 -2.99
CA HIS A 247 24.92 19.99 -1.59
C HIS A 247 26.13 19.68 -0.70
N GLY A 248 27.16 18.97 -1.21
CA GLY A 248 28.39 18.72 -0.46
C GLY A 248 28.28 17.65 0.63
N VAL A 249 27.19 16.88 0.68
CA VAL A 249 26.95 15.86 1.72
C VAL A 249 26.64 14.51 1.09
N ASP A 250 27.25 13.43 1.61
CA ASP A 250 26.92 12.05 1.25
C ASP A 250 25.97 11.43 2.28
N ASN A 251 24.72 11.88 2.33
CA ASN A 251 23.85 11.57 3.48
C ASN A 251 22.51 10.90 3.17
N LEU A 252 22.20 10.45 1.94
CA LEU A 252 20.85 9.90 1.65
C LEU A 252 20.39 8.84 2.66
N VAL A 253 21.24 7.85 2.93
CA VAL A 253 20.94 6.76 3.88
C VAL A 253 20.76 7.28 5.30
N GLU A 254 21.61 8.21 5.73
CA GLU A 254 21.53 8.75 7.08
C GLU A 254 20.37 9.74 7.23
N SER A 255 20.08 10.60 6.25
CA SER A 255 18.89 11.44 6.22
C SER A 255 17.60 10.61 6.23
N MET A 256 17.57 9.50 5.50
CA MET A 256 16.48 8.53 5.58
C MET A 256 16.34 7.95 6.99
N LYS A 257 17.45 7.56 7.64
CA LYS A 257 17.44 7.04 9.02
C LYS A 257 17.06 8.11 10.03
N GLU A 258 17.53 9.35 9.88
CA GLU A 258 17.21 10.50 10.71
C GLU A 258 15.71 10.78 10.67
N TRP A 259 15.12 10.76 9.47
CA TRP A 259 13.68 10.87 9.31
C TRP A 259 12.93 9.73 10.00
N GLY A 260 13.34 8.48 9.73
CA GLY A 260 12.77 7.31 10.39
C GLY A 260 12.89 7.37 11.91
N ALA A 261 14.01 7.87 12.44
CA ALA A 261 14.26 8.01 13.87
C ALA A 261 13.44 9.14 14.49
N ALA A 262 13.22 10.26 13.79
CA ALA A 262 12.33 11.31 14.24
C ALA A 262 10.90 10.79 14.43
N GLN A 263 10.43 10.00 13.45
CA GLN A 263 9.13 9.33 13.52
C GLN A 263 9.08 8.25 14.60
N GLY A 264 10.14 7.47 14.76
CA GLY A 264 10.28 6.47 15.82
C GLY A 264 10.23 7.11 17.21
N LYS A 265 10.98 8.19 17.43
CA LYS A 265 10.98 8.96 18.67
C LYS A 265 9.60 9.48 19.03
N ALA A 266 8.82 9.95 18.05
CA ALA A 266 7.44 10.39 18.25
C ALA A 266 6.49 9.26 18.67
N ALA A 267 6.86 7.99 18.46
CA ALA A 267 6.07 6.80 18.80
C ALA A 267 6.71 5.89 19.87
N GLY A 268 7.87 6.26 20.42
CA GLY A 268 8.57 5.45 21.43
C GLY A 268 9.29 4.20 20.89
N VAL A 269 9.64 4.17 19.60
CA VAL A 269 10.44 3.11 18.96
C VAL A 269 11.69 3.69 18.30
N ALA A 270 12.61 2.85 17.80
CA ALA A 270 13.86 3.34 17.23
C ALA A 270 13.65 3.99 15.86
N TYR A 271 12.86 3.36 14.97
CA TYR A 271 12.53 3.87 13.66
C TYR A 271 11.07 3.59 13.30
N ALA A 272 10.38 4.55 12.70
CA ALA A 272 9.01 4.37 12.22
C ALA A 272 8.74 5.07 10.89
N GLU A 273 7.73 4.60 10.16
CA GLU A 273 7.18 5.27 8.98
C GLU A 273 5.77 5.78 9.30
N GLY A 274 5.47 7.02 8.90
CA GLY A 274 4.18 7.65 9.16
C GLY A 274 3.25 7.61 7.96
N PHE A 275 1.97 7.41 8.24
CA PHE A 275 0.94 7.29 7.22
C PHE A 275 -0.36 7.99 7.60
N ARG A 276 -1.12 8.41 6.59
CA ARG A 276 -2.54 8.78 6.69
C ARG A 276 -3.36 7.91 5.75
N GLN A 277 -4.43 7.28 6.24
CA GLN A 277 -5.32 6.49 5.39
C GLN A 277 -6.35 7.38 4.69
N HIS A 278 -6.64 7.10 3.43
CA HIS A 278 -7.75 7.71 2.73
C HIS A 278 -9.08 7.17 3.26
N LEU A 279 -9.82 8.00 4.00
CA LEU A 279 -11.12 7.64 4.58
C LEU A 279 -12.30 8.35 3.91
N GLY A 280 -12.11 8.94 2.72
CA GLY A 280 -13.18 9.49 1.89
C GLY A 280 -14.25 8.47 1.50
N HIS A 281 -15.42 8.93 1.04
CA HIS A 281 -16.56 8.06 0.70
C HIS A 281 -16.14 6.92 -0.25
N SER A 282 -16.72 5.73 -0.05
CA SER A 282 -16.45 4.46 -0.77
C SER A 282 -15.09 3.78 -0.54
N TYR A 283 -14.09 4.45 0.06
CA TYR A 283 -12.82 3.79 0.42
C TYR A 283 -12.97 2.91 1.67
N PRO A 284 -12.23 1.79 1.76
CA PRO A 284 -12.17 0.94 2.96
C PRO A 284 -11.88 1.75 4.24
N LYS A 285 -12.47 1.33 5.36
CA LYS A 285 -12.43 2.06 6.65
C LYS A 285 -11.60 1.36 7.72
N ASP A 286 -11.44 0.05 7.60
CA ASP A 286 -10.49 -0.73 8.37
C ASP A 286 -9.05 -0.34 8.00
N ASN A 287 -8.14 -0.38 8.97
CA ASN A 287 -6.73 -0.08 8.76
C ASN A 287 -5.94 -1.38 8.68
N VAL A 288 -5.90 -1.96 7.49
CA VAL A 288 -5.23 -3.24 7.23
C VAL A 288 -3.75 -3.23 7.62
N LEU A 289 -3.05 -2.08 7.55
CA LEU A 289 -1.65 -2.00 7.98
C LEU A 289 -1.52 -2.09 9.49
N ALA A 290 -2.35 -1.37 10.24
CA ALA A 290 -2.35 -1.45 11.70
C ALA A 290 -2.76 -2.85 12.18
N ASP A 291 -3.70 -3.50 11.51
CA ASP A 291 -4.17 -4.85 11.86
C ASP A 291 -3.11 -5.92 11.61
N LEU A 292 -2.30 -5.77 10.56
CA LEU A 292 -1.25 -6.73 10.20
C LEU A 292 0.05 -6.48 10.99
N LEU A 293 0.54 -5.25 10.96
CA LEU A 293 1.89 -4.90 11.39
C LEU A 293 1.96 -4.28 12.79
N GLY A 294 0.80 -3.95 13.37
CA GLY A 294 0.69 -3.11 14.55
C GLY A 294 0.95 -1.64 14.22
N LYS A 295 0.22 -0.75 14.90
CA LYS A 295 0.52 0.69 14.88
C LYS A 295 1.18 1.13 16.17
N VAL A 296 2.08 2.10 16.07
CA VAL A 296 2.76 2.78 17.18
C VAL A 296 2.48 4.28 17.18
#